data_AF-A0A1G3LJ80-F1
#
_entry.id   AF-A0A1G3LJ80-F1
#
_cell.length_a   1.000
_cell.length_b   1.000
_cell.length_c   1.000
_cell.angle_alpha   90.00
_cell.angle_beta   90.00
_cell.angle_gamma   90.00
#
_symmetry.space_group_name_H-M   'P 1'
#
loop_
_entity.id
_entity.type
_entity.pdbx_description
1 polymer ?
#
loop_
_entity_poly.entity_id
_entity_poly.type
_entity_poly.pdbx_seq_one_letter_code
_entity_poly.pdbx_strand_id
1 'polypeptide(L)'
;MLGASEEELAKRRACSFGRTDAGNGLYYYPRSFFKANGALFFIAGAHGAKKLFGVSRSQLPAGFTGSRYSMAGLRVMEAERSYENYLVAKEQLPFLAPVSLRGERTTIGCGDRLGLAGPGHIRAARNYDISPVLAQQSIRELKLTGRSYPEVVKDAAFSVLEEGFDRGYGADGDHLKTLADIDVAVDAGMPMITLDLTEVMNPAPGDWNERAIEDAFAKLPETVRARVLSDYAGKTFNLGGDSLAISVVEAKRCGLMYWKALDFSSEVDNLLRSRRGDAYDLEISIDETTTPTIPSHHLFIAAELKRRGVTVNSLAPRFIGEFQKGIDYIGDVAEFERQFIVHCEIAKAYGGYKISIHSGSDKFSVYPVIGRHTGLRVHVKTAGTSWLEALRSTAKFDAGLFRAMFEKAYQYYPEALKLYHITPDLSRIPSIAGIPDDELPGYLERPESRQLLHISYGGLLTDPELRPRFFSFLSAQEEAHYGCLQDHFRKHIELLGVPRHD
;
A
#
# COMPACT_ATOMS: atom_id res chain seq x y z
N MET A 1 5.57 18.53 30.47
CA MET A 1 5.10 18.44 29.07
C MET A 1 4.35 19.69 28.61
N LEU A 2 3.25 20.10 29.27
CA LEU A 2 2.47 21.27 28.82
C LEU A 2 3.28 22.59 28.78
N GLY A 3 4.26 22.76 29.67
CA GLY A 3 5.15 23.93 29.67
C GLY A 3 6.34 23.85 28.69
N ALA A 4 6.59 22.70 28.05
CA ALA A 4 7.76 22.51 27.20
C ALA A 4 7.63 23.27 25.87
N SER A 5 8.71 23.82 25.32
CA SER A 5 8.70 24.44 23.99
C SER A 5 8.45 23.40 22.89
N GLU A 6 8.08 23.83 21.68
CA GLU A 6 7.93 22.92 20.53
C GLU A 6 9.26 22.22 20.18
N GLU A 7 10.38 22.92 20.33
CA GLU A 7 11.72 22.36 20.12
C GLU A 7 12.06 21.28 21.16
N GLU A 8 11.73 21.50 22.43
CA GLU A 8 11.92 20.49 23.49
C GLU A 8 11.06 19.25 23.22
N LEU A 9 9.84 19.43 22.74
CA LEU A 9 8.98 18.32 22.34
C LEU A 9 9.56 17.57 21.14
N ALA A 10 10.04 18.28 20.10
CA ALA A 10 10.68 17.68 18.93
C ALA A 10 11.92 16.86 19.32
N LYS A 11 12.81 17.41 20.17
CA LYS A 11 13.97 16.69 20.72
C LYS A 11 13.53 15.42 21.47
N ARG A 12 12.45 15.51 22.26
CA ARG A 12 11.90 14.34 22.95
C ARG A 12 11.35 13.30 21.97
N ARG A 13 10.66 13.69 20.90
CA ARG A 13 10.19 12.76 19.85
C ARG A 13 11.36 12.06 19.16
N ALA A 14 12.46 12.77 18.93
CA ALA A 14 13.67 12.21 18.32
C ALA A 14 14.35 11.15 19.21
N CYS A 15 14.43 11.40 20.52
CA CYS A 15 15.16 10.54 21.47
C CYS A 15 14.31 9.49 22.21
N SER A 16 12.99 9.49 22.05
CA SER A 16 12.10 8.52 22.69
C SER A 16 11.76 7.35 21.77
N PHE A 17 11.27 6.25 22.35
CA PHE A 17 10.85 5.07 21.62
C PHE A 17 9.74 4.34 22.37
N GLY A 18 8.77 3.78 21.63
CA GLY A 18 7.71 2.92 22.16
C GLY A 18 6.82 3.57 23.22
N ARG A 19 6.08 2.72 23.93
CA ARG A 19 5.24 3.12 25.07
C ARG A 19 6.09 3.37 26.33
N THR A 20 5.67 4.33 27.14
CA THR A 20 6.19 4.56 28.50
C THR A 20 5.13 4.19 29.53
N ASP A 21 5.48 3.29 30.45
CA ASP A 21 4.63 2.90 31.57
C ASP A 21 4.55 4.04 32.61
N ALA A 22 3.32 4.38 33.00
CA ALA A 22 3.02 5.39 34.02
C ALA A 22 2.51 4.76 35.33
N GLY A 23 2.50 3.43 35.44
CA GLY A 23 2.03 2.66 36.59
C GLY A 23 0.53 2.39 36.56
N ASN A 24 0.07 1.42 37.36
CA ASN A 24 -1.35 1.03 37.50
C ASN A 24 -2.06 0.71 36.15
N GLY A 25 -1.31 0.19 35.18
CA GLY A 25 -1.84 -0.13 33.85
C GLY A 25 -2.04 1.08 32.93
N LEU A 26 -1.57 2.27 33.33
CA LEU A 26 -1.55 3.49 32.51
C LEU A 26 -0.25 3.58 31.72
N TYR A 27 -0.33 4.08 30.49
CA TYR A 27 0.84 4.28 29.64
C TYR A 27 0.62 5.43 28.65
N TYR A 28 1.70 5.97 28.10
CA TYR A 28 1.66 7.03 27.08
C TYR A 28 2.77 6.85 26.04
N TYR A 29 2.60 7.46 24.87
CA TYR A 29 3.60 7.42 23.79
C TYR A 29 4.36 8.75 23.73
N PRO A 30 5.64 8.80 24.11
CA PRO A 30 6.36 10.07 24.18
C PRO A 30 6.58 10.76 22.83
N ARG A 31 6.52 10.01 21.73
CA ARG A 31 6.59 10.57 20.38
C ARG A 31 5.32 11.31 19.97
N SER A 32 4.20 11.05 20.66
CA SER A 32 2.91 11.63 20.30
C SER A 32 2.64 13.03 20.85
N PHE A 33 3.58 13.61 21.59
CA PHE A 33 3.40 14.95 22.16
C PHE A 33 3.56 16.05 21.08
N PHE A 34 2.43 16.66 20.70
CA PHE A 34 2.36 17.83 19.81
C PHE A 34 1.57 18.96 20.45
N LYS A 35 1.97 20.20 20.15
CA LYS A 35 1.25 21.40 20.58
C LYS A 35 0.51 22.01 19.40
N ALA A 36 -0.71 22.46 19.66
CA ALA A 36 -1.48 23.30 18.76
C ALA A 36 -2.47 24.14 19.57
N ASN A 37 -2.61 25.43 19.23
CA ASN A 37 -3.60 26.33 19.83
C ASN A 37 -3.61 26.35 21.37
N GLY A 38 -2.43 26.29 21.99
CA GLY A 38 -2.28 26.29 23.46
C GLY A 38 -2.65 24.98 24.17
N ALA A 39 -2.99 23.93 23.42
CA ALA A 39 -3.23 22.58 23.93
C ALA A 39 -2.07 21.64 23.56
N LEU A 40 -1.83 20.64 24.41
CA LEU A 40 -0.94 19.51 24.17
C LEU A 40 -1.78 18.29 23.80
N PHE A 41 -1.56 17.73 22.62
CA PHE A 41 -2.16 16.49 22.13
C PHE A 41 -1.19 15.33 22.26
N PHE A 42 -1.69 14.14 22.60
CA PHE A 42 -0.90 12.91 22.67
C PHE A 42 -1.78 11.66 22.75
N ILE A 43 -1.18 10.50 22.46
CA ILE A 43 -1.78 9.18 22.67
C ILE A 43 -1.35 8.64 24.04
N ALA A 44 -2.34 8.18 24.78
CA ALA A 44 -2.15 7.44 26.02
C ALA A 44 -3.23 6.36 26.15
N GLY A 45 -3.05 5.43 27.07
CA GLY A 45 -4.00 4.35 27.27
C GLY A 45 -4.01 3.80 28.68
N ALA A 46 -5.05 3.02 28.95
CA ALA A 46 -5.24 2.26 30.17
C ALA A 46 -5.70 0.85 29.80
N HIS A 47 -5.10 -0.17 30.41
CA HIS A 47 -5.51 -1.58 30.23
C HIS A 47 -5.66 -2.03 28.76
N GLY A 48 -4.78 -1.53 27.87
CA GLY A 48 -4.76 -1.91 26.45
C GLY A 48 -5.60 -1.05 25.50
N ALA A 49 -6.39 -0.10 26.00
CA ALA A 49 -7.18 0.80 25.16
C ALA A 49 -6.46 2.15 24.95
N LYS A 50 -6.04 2.44 23.70
CA LYS A 50 -5.41 3.71 23.30
C LYS A 50 -6.45 4.78 22.96
N LYS A 51 -6.28 5.98 23.52
CA LYS A 51 -7.12 7.16 23.30
C LYS A 51 -6.28 8.39 22.94
N LEU A 52 -6.94 9.36 22.31
CA LEU A 52 -6.38 10.69 22.09
C LEU A 52 -6.67 11.56 23.33
N PHE A 53 -5.63 12.23 23.82
CA PHE A 53 -5.74 13.21 24.89
C PHE A 53 -5.42 14.61 24.38
N GLY A 54 -6.17 15.60 24.84
CA GLY A 54 -5.86 17.01 24.73
C GLY A 54 -5.81 17.67 26.10
N VAL A 55 -4.73 18.37 26.44
CA VAL A 55 -4.56 19.01 27.75
C VAL A 55 -4.20 20.49 27.58
N SER A 56 -4.90 21.36 28.30
CA SER A 56 -4.69 22.83 28.24
C SER A 56 -4.91 23.49 29.60
N ARG A 57 -4.28 24.65 29.81
CA ARG A 57 -4.55 25.52 30.98
C ARG A 57 -5.78 26.41 30.79
N SER A 58 -6.16 26.68 29.54
CA SER A 58 -7.22 27.63 29.19
C SER A 58 -8.39 26.91 28.55
N GLN A 59 -8.39 26.74 27.23
CA GLN A 59 -9.46 26.08 26.48
C GLN A 59 -8.91 24.93 25.65
N LEU A 60 -9.78 23.96 25.37
CA LEU A 60 -9.53 22.86 24.46
C LEU A 60 -10.42 23.05 23.23
N PRO A 61 -9.95 22.69 22.01
CA PRO A 61 -10.78 22.81 20.81
C PRO A 61 -12.12 22.11 20.96
N ALA A 62 -13.15 22.67 20.35
CA ALA A 62 -14.48 22.07 20.26
C ALA A 62 -14.49 20.90 19.25
N GLY A 63 -15.62 20.22 19.09
CA GLY A 63 -15.82 19.19 18.06
C GLY A 63 -15.44 17.76 18.46
N PHE A 64 -14.43 17.58 19.33
CA PHE A 64 -14.08 16.23 19.83
C PHE A 64 -15.23 15.61 20.63
N THR A 65 -15.57 14.37 20.29
CA THR A 65 -16.47 13.51 21.06
C THR A 65 -15.68 12.71 22.09
N GLY A 66 -16.19 12.63 23.32
CA GLY A 66 -15.53 11.96 24.43
C GLY A 66 -15.70 12.69 25.75
N SER A 67 -14.90 12.32 26.74
CA SER A 67 -14.97 12.86 28.09
C SER A 67 -14.17 14.16 28.19
N ARG A 68 -14.72 15.14 28.91
CA ARG A 68 -14.03 16.37 29.28
C ARG A 68 -14.10 16.57 30.78
N TYR A 69 -12.97 16.82 31.41
CA TYR A 69 -12.89 17.01 32.86
C TYR A 69 -11.74 17.95 33.22
N SER A 70 -11.72 18.39 34.47
CA SER A 70 -10.62 19.19 35.02
C SER A 70 -9.84 18.36 36.03
N MET A 71 -8.52 18.35 35.92
CA MET A 71 -7.63 17.63 36.83
C MET A 71 -6.39 18.49 37.11
N ALA A 72 -6.07 18.70 38.40
CA ALA A 72 -4.91 19.50 38.83
C ALA A 72 -4.83 20.91 38.17
N GLY A 73 -5.99 21.57 38.00
CA GLY A 73 -6.06 22.89 37.35
C GLY A 73 -5.90 22.88 35.83
N LEU A 74 -5.84 21.70 35.20
CA LEU A 74 -5.80 21.53 33.75
C LEU A 74 -7.15 21.06 33.24
N ARG A 75 -7.53 21.54 32.05
CA ARG A 75 -8.63 20.96 31.29
C ARG A 75 -8.09 19.80 30.47
N VAL A 76 -8.79 18.67 30.54
CA VAL A 76 -8.45 17.42 29.85
C VAL A 76 -9.63 17.03 28.94
N MET A 77 -9.30 16.66 27.71
CA MET A 77 -10.17 15.99 26.76
C MET A 77 -9.60 14.60 26.54
N GLU A 78 -10.47 13.59 26.62
CA GLU A 78 -10.19 12.20 26.33
C GLU A 78 -11.16 11.74 25.26
N ALA A 79 -10.61 11.42 24.08
CA ALA A 79 -11.37 11.10 22.88
C ALA A 79 -10.99 9.70 22.37
N GLU A 80 -11.99 8.96 21.93
CA GLU A 80 -11.77 7.70 21.21
C GLU A 80 -11.07 7.97 19.88
N ARG A 81 -10.30 6.98 19.40
CA ARG A 81 -9.64 7.04 18.08
C ARG A 81 -10.63 6.73 16.94
N SER A 82 -11.74 7.48 16.90
CA SER A 82 -12.81 7.37 15.91
C SER A 82 -12.55 8.26 14.68
N TYR A 83 -13.30 8.04 13.59
CA TYR A 83 -13.14 8.84 12.37
C TYR A 83 -13.56 10.30 12.60
N GLU A 84 -14.61 10.52 13.38
CA GLU A 84 -15.11 11.84 13.74
C GLU A 84 -14.05 12.64 14.52
N ASN A 85 -13.40 11.99 15.49
CA ASN A 85 -12.31 12.61 16.24
C ASN A 85 -11.05 12.81 15.40
N TYR A 86 -10.77 11.94 14.42
CA TYR A 86 -9.72 12.18 13.43
C TYR A 86 -10.00 13.44 12.60
N LEU A 87 -11.24 13.63 12.13
CA LEU A 87 -11.62 14.81 11.36
C LEU A 87 -11.38 16.10 12.14
N VAL A 88 -11.63 16.11 13.45
CA VAL A 88 -11.33 17.28 14.31
C VAL A 88 -9.83 17.38 14.60
N ALA A 89 -9.14 16.26 14.82
CA ALA A 89 -7.71 16.23 15.13
C ALA A 89 -6.86 16.78 13.99
N LYS A 90 -7.16 16.44 12.73
CA LYS A 90 -6.39 16.92 11.57
C LYS A 90 -6.50 18.44 11.36
N GLU A 91 -7.59 19.08 11.80
CA GLU A 91 -7.70 20.54 11.77
C GLU A 91 -6.79 21.21 12.82
N GLN A 92 -6.46 20.52 13.90
CA GLN A 92 -5.52 21.00 14.92
C GLN A 92 -4.06 20.63 14.59
N LEU A 93 -3.86 19.48 13.97
CA LEU A 93 -2.57 18.90 13.63
C LEU A 93 -2.60 18.51 12.14
N PRO A 94 -2.34 19.45 11.21
CA PRO A 94 -2.50 19.21 9.77
C PRO A 94 -1.67 18.05 9.20
N PHE A 95 -0.55 17.68 9.82
CA PHE A 95 0.27 16.53 9.43
C PHE A 95 -0.44 15.17 9.60
N LEU A 96 -1.58 15.13 10.29
CA LEU A 96 -2.43 13.94 10.38
C LEU A 96 -3.24 13.68 9.10
N ALA A 97 -3.33 14.64 8.18
CA ALA A 97 -3.97 14.41 6.89
C ALA A 97 -2.96 13.76 5.92
N PRO A 98 -3.34 12.73 5.15
CA PRO A 98 -2.48 12.18 4.11
C PRO A 98 -2.26 13.22 3.00
N VAL A 99 -1.07 13.20 2.41
CA VAL A 99 -0.64 14.12 1.35
C VAL A 99 -0.28 13.36 0.08
N SER A 100 -0.37 14.02 -1.07
CA SER A 100 0.14 13.45 -2.32
C SER A 100 1.66 13.31 -2.23
N LEU A 101 2.16 12.15 -2.65
CA LEU A 101 3.58 11.82 -2.69
C LEU A 101 4.14 11.85 -4.13
N ARG A 102 3.50 12.61 -5.02
CA ARG A 102 3.88 12.67 -6.44
C ARG A 102 5.28 13.24 -6.67
N GLY A 103 5.73 14.11 -5.77
CA GLY A 103 7.07 14.69 -5.77
C GLY A 103 8.13 13.75 -5.20
N GLU A 104 7.71 12.73 -4.46
CA GLU A 104 8.60 11.78 -3.81
C GLU A 104 9.20 10.82 -4.83
N ARG A 105 10.51 10.64 -4.77
CA ARG A 105 11.24 9.77 -5.69
C ARG A 105 10.90 8.30 -5.43
N THR A 106 10.99 7.88 -4.16
CA THR A 106 10.79 6.50 -3.73
C THR A 106 9.61 6.45 -2.77
N THR A 107 8.65 5.56 -3.04
CA THR A 107 7.46 5.39 -2.19
C THR A 107 7.19 3.91 -1.93
N ILE A 108 6.71 3.59 -0.74
CA ILE A 108 6.34 2.22 -0.36
C ILE A 108 4.90 2.19 0.14
N GLY A 109 4.09 1.35 -0.51
CA GLY A 109 2.76 0.96 -0.08
C GLY A 109 2.83 0.08 1.16
N CYS A 110 2.26 0.53 2.27
CA CYS A 110 2.28 -0.12 3.57
C CYS A 110 0.87 -0.60 3.93
N GLY A 111 0.28 -1.46 3.10
CA GLY A 111 -1.07 -1.96 3.31
C GLY A 111 -1.24 -2.66 4.66
N ASP A 112 -2.32 -2.33 5.35
CA ASP A 112 -2.63 -2.82 6.69
C ASP A 112 -4.09 -3.27 6.75
N ARG A 113 -4.30 -4.59 6.81
CA ARG A 113 -5.61 -5.24 6.91
C ARG A 113 -6.20 -5.21 8.32
N LEU A 114 -5.40 -4.81 9.31
CA LEU A 114 -5.70 -4.89 10.74
C LEU A 114 -5.99 -3.52 11.36
N GLY A 115 -5.41 -2.46 10.81
CA GLY A 115 -5.46 -1.11 11.40
C GLY A 115 -4.51 -0.93 12.59
N LEU A 116 -3.52 -1.82 12.73
CA LEU A 116 -2.58 -1.88 13.84
C LEU A 116 -1.11 -1.98 13.40
N ALA A 117 -0.79 -1.96 12.11
CA ALA A 117 0.59 -2.12 11.62
C ALA A 117 1.35 -0.80 11.43
N GLY A 118 0.63 0.32 11.32
CA GLY A 118 1.18 1.64 11.01
C GLY A 118 2.42 2.04 11.82
N PRO A 119 2.47 1.85 13.16
CA PRO A 119 3.66 2.20 13.93
C PRO A 119 4.91 1.40 13.52
N GLY A 120 4.76 0.10 13.24
CA GLY A 120 5.85 -0.74 12.73
C GLY A 120 6.34 -0.30 11.35
N HIS A 121 5.43 0.07 10.45
CA HIS A 121 5.76 0.62 9.13
C HIS A 121 6.54 1.94 9.23
N ILE A 122 6.08 2.86 10.09
CA ILE A 122 6.76 4.14 10.34
C ILE A 122 8.17 3.91 10.89
N ARG A 123 8.32 2.99 11.86
CA ARG A 123 9.63 2.66 12.44
C ARG A 123 10.61 2.10 11.40
N ALA A 124 10.13 1.35 10.40
CA ALA A 124 10.95 0.88 9.29
C ALA A 124 11.38 2.03 8.37
N ALA A 125 10.45 2.89 7.97
CA ALA A 125 10.68 3.92 6.96
C ALA A 125 11.40 5.18 7.48
N ARG A 126 11.20 5.58 8.74
CA ARG A 126 11.58 6.93 9.23
C ARG A 126 13.06 7.33 9.06
N ASN A 127 13.95 6.35 8.92
CA ASN A 127 15.39 6.56 8.82
C ASN A 127 15.91 6.42 7.38
N TYR A 128 15.04 6.26 6.39
CA TYR A 128 15.39 6.03 4.99
C TYR A 128 14.73 7.07 4.10
N ASP A 129 15.38 7.37 2.96
CA ASP A 129 14.88 8.28 1.93
C ASP A 129 13.73 7.63 1.13
N ILE A 130 12.64 7.35 1.82
CA ILE A 130 11.44 6.71 1.28
C ILE A 130 10.20 7.22 2.00
N SER A 131 9.18 7.54 1.21
CA SER A 131 7.93 8.09 1.71
C SER A 131 6.86 6.98 1.79
N PRO A 132 6.32 6.69 2.99
CA PRO A 132 5.35 5.60 3.16
C PRO A 132 3.93 6.04 2.77
N VAL A 133 3.25 5.18 2.02
CA VAL A 133 1.79 5.22 1.82
C VAL A 133 1.17 4.33 2.90
N LEU A 134 0.84 4.92 4.06
CA LEU A 134 0.44 4.18 5.27
C LEU A 134 -1.01 3.71 5.24
N ALA A 135 -1.87 4.38 4.48
CA ALA A 135 -3.27 4.00 4.33
C ALA A 135 -3.49 3.43 2.93
N GLN A 136 -3.39 2.11 2.77
CA GLN A 136 -3.60 1.44 1.48
C GLN A 136 -4.42 0.17 1.70
N GLN A 137 -5.55 0.05 0.99
CA GLN A 137 -6.30 -1.20 0.85
C GLN A 137 -7.07 -1.22 -0.46
N SER A 138 -7.23 -2.41 -1.03
CA SER A 138 -8.14 -2.64 -2.15
C SER A 138 -9.59 -2.83 -1.70
N ILE A 139 -10.56 -2.59 -2.59
CA ILE A 139 -12.00 -2.88 -2.34
C ILE A 139 -12.21 -4.34 -1.90
N ARG A 140 -11.48 -5.29 -2.50
CA ARG A 140 -11.50 -6.71 -2.11
C ARG A 140 -11.10 -6.90 -0.65
N GLU A 141 -10.05 -6.22 -0.20
CA GLU A 141 -9.59 -6.31 1.19
C GLU A 141 -10.55 -5.65 2.17
N LEU A 142 -11.13 -4.50 1.82
CA LEU A 142 -12.18 -3.85 2.62
C LEU A 142 -13.36 -4.80 2.83
N LYS A 143 -13.86 -5.42 1.76
CA LYS A 143 -14.97 -6.40 1.83
C LYS A 143 -14.63 -7.61 2.71
N LEU A 144 -13.43 -8.17 2.56
CA LEU A 144 -13.01 -9.35 3.33
C LEU A 144 -12.69 -9.05 4.80
N THR A 145 -12.35 -7.82 5.15
CA THR A 145 -12.04 -7.41 6.53
C THR A 145 -13.20 -6.73 7.24
N GLY A 146 -14.26 -6.38 6.50
CA GLY A 146 -15.39 -5.60 7.01
C GLY A 146 -15.02 -4.17 7.37
N ARG A 147 -14.01 -3.60 6.70
CA ARG A 147 -13.50 -2.24 6.95
C ARG A 147 -13.90 -1.27 5.83
N SER A 148 -13.70 0.02 6.08
CA SER A 148 -13.95 1.11 5.15
C SER A 148 -12.73 2.02 4.97
N TYR A 149 -12.65 2.76 3.86
CA TYR A 149 -11.56 3.72 3.63
C TYR A 149 -11.41 4.78 4.75
N PRO A 150 -12.49 5.38 5.29
CA PRO A 150 -12.39 6.25 6.46
C PRO A 150 -11.65 5.62 7.66
N GLU A 151 -11.88 4.34 7.94
CA GLU A 151 -11.17 3.62 9.00
C GLU A 151 -9.68 3.44 8.68
N VAL A 152 -9.35 3.09 7.43
CA VAL A 152 -7.96 2.93 6.97
C VAL A 152 -7.17 4.25 7.12
N VAL A 153 -7.75 5.37 6.67
CA VAL A 153 -7.12 6.70 6.78
C VAL A 153 -6.94 7.10 8.25
N LYS A 154 -7.97 6.90 9.07
CA LYS A 154 -7.96 7.18 10.51
C LYS A 154 -6.88 6.37 11.24
N ASP A 155 -6.77 5.06 10.96
CA ASP A 155 -5.78 4.19 11.61
C ASP A 155 -4.35 4.63 11.27
N ALA A 156 -4.09 5.00 10.01
CA ALA A 156 -2.81 5.58 9.60
C ALA A 156 -2.52 6.91 10.31
N ALA A 157 -3.51 7.82 10.37
CA ALA A 157 -3.35 9.12 11.04
C ALA A 157 -3.01 8.98 12.53
N PHE A 158 -3.68 8.08 13.25
CA PHE A 158 -3.35 7.84 14.65
C PHE A 158 -2.00 7.14 14.84
N SER A 159 -1.57 6.30 13.90
CA SER A 159 -0.22 5.71 13.90
C SER A 159 0.85 6.80 13.71
N VAL A 160 0.58 7.75 12.82
CA VAL A 160 1.42 8.92 12.59
C VAL A 160 1.54 9.79 13.83
N LEU A 161 0.42 10.04 14.53
CA LEU A 161 0.46 10.74 15.81
C LEU A 161 1.24 9.94 16.86
N GLU A 162 0.96 8.64 17.02
CA GLU A 162 1.60 7.77 18.00
C GLU A 162 3.14 7.77 17.89
N GLU A 163 3.65 7.63 16.67
CA GLU A 163 5.08 7.60 16.36
C GLU A 163 5.70 8.98 16.10
N GLY A 164 4.90 10.05 16.14
CA GLY A 164 5.36 11.42 15.90
C GLY A 164 5.99 11.63 14.52
N PHE A 165 5.34 11.09 13.49
CA PHE A 165 5.81 11.13 12.10
C PHE A 165 5.22 12.32 11.33
N ASP A 166 5.79 13.51 11.52
CA ASP A 166 5.23 14.78 11.03
C ASP A 166 5.71 15.22 9.63
N ARG A 167 6.45 14.37 8.90
CA ARG A 167 7.01 14.69 7.57
C ARG A 167 6.10 14.43 6.36
N GLY A 168 4.88 13.94 6.60
CA GLY A 168 3.91 13.59 5.55
C GLY A 168 3.93 12.11 5.16
N TYR A 169 2.75 11.60 4.79
CA TYR A 169 2.53 10.20 4.39
C TYR A 169 1.40 10.13 3.34
N GLY A 170 1.37 9.06 2.55
CA GLY A 170 0.35 8.85 1.52
C GLY A 170 -0.85 8.02 1.98
N ALA A 171 -1.96 8.13 1.25
CA ALA A 171 -3.08 7.21 1.33
C ALA A 171 -3.58 6.86 -0.09
N ASP A 172 -3.72 5.57 -0.37
CA ASP A 172 -4.01 5.00 -1.69
C ASP A 172 -5.32 4.20 -1.68
N GLY A 173 -6.25 4.64 -2.53
CA GLY A 173 -7.39 3.84 -2.96
C GLY A 173 -6.93 2.82 -4.00
N ASP A 174 -6.62 1.61 -3.53
CA ASP A 174 -5.95 0.59 -4.34
C ASP A 174 -6.94 -0.22 -5.22
N HIS A 175 -6.51 -0.58 -6.44
CA HIS A 175 -7.30 -1.34 -7.43
C HIS A 175 -8.74 -0.84 -7.66
N LEU A 176 -8.92 0.46 -7.86
CA LEU A 176 -10.21 1.08 -8.13
C LEU A 176 -10.54 1.01 -9.63
N LYS A 177 -11.81 0.71 -9.94
CA LYS A 177 -12.25 0.40 -11.32
C LYS A 177 -13.37 1.30 -11.82
N THR A 178 -14.11 1.92 -10.90
CA THR A 178 -15.29 2.73 -11.21
C THR A 178 -15.13 4.13 -10.63
N LEU A 179 -15.78 5.13 -11.26
CA LEU A 179 -15.80 6.50 -10.72
C LEU A 179 -16.44 6.55 -9.32
N ALA A 180 -17.44 5.69 -9.06
CA ALA A 180 -18.11 5.63 -7.77
C ALA A 180 -17.15 5.19 -6.65
N ASP A 181 -16.35 4.15 -6.87
CA ASP A 181 -15.37 3.71 -5.87
C ASP A 181 -14.24 4.75 -5.69
N ILE A 182 -13.88 5.46 -6.78
CA ILE A 182 -12.93 6.58 -6.74
C ILE A 182 -13.47 7.73 -5.90
N ASP A 183 -14.74 8.10 -6.05
CA ASP A 183 -15.36 9.14 -5.22
C ASP A 183 -15.31 8.78 -3.74
N VAL A 184 -15.58 7.51 -3.37
CA VAL A 184 -15.48 7.05 -1.98
C VAL A 184 -14.05 7.22 -1.43
N ALA A 185 -13.03 6.87 -2.20
CA ALA A 185 -11.63 7.04 -1.78
C ALA A 185 -11.24 8.52 -1.66
N VAL A 186 -11.63 9.36 -2.62
CA VAL A 186 -11.38 10.80 -2.60
C VAL A 186 -12.10 11.48 -1.43
N ASP A 187 -13.33 11.08 -1.13
CA ASP A 187 -14.13 11.57 0.01
C ASP A 187 -13.51 11.17 1.37
N ALA A 188 -12.87 10.00 1.43
CA ALA A 188 -12.08 9.58 2.59
C ALA A 188 -10.76 10.35 2.73
N GLY A 189 -10.43 11.23 1.78
CA GLY A 189 -9.25 12.08 1.79
C GLY A 189 -8.01 11.44 1.16
N MET A 190 -8.14 10.31 0.44
CA MET A 190 -7.01 9.62 -0.17
C MET A 190 -6.48 10.39 -1.40
N PRO A 191 -5.20 10.85 -1.39
CA PRO A 191 -4.63 11.57 -2.52
C PRO A 191 -4.15 10.64 -3.65
N MET A 192 -3.83 9.38 -3.35
CA MET A 192 -3.40 8.41 -4.35
C MET A 192 -4.58 7.54 -4.78
N ILE A 193 -4.72 7.34 -6.09
CA ILE A 193 -5.74 6.52 -6.71
C ILE A 193 -5.04 5.58 -7.68
N THR A 194 -5.23 4.28 -7.45
CA THR A 194 -4.73 3.24 -8.33
C THR A 194 -5.85 2.77 -9.23
N LEU A 195 -5.80 3.24 -10.47
CA LEU A 195 -6.78 2.93 -11.49
C LEU A 195 -6.45 1.59 -12.14
N ASP A 196 -7.24 0.57 -11.81
CA ASP A 196 -7.19 -0.73 -12.44
C ASP A 196 -8.05 -0.71 -13.71
N LEU A 197 -7.38 -0.85 -14.85
CA LEU A 197 -8.00 -0.77 -16.17
C LEU A 197 -8.56 -2.11 -16.68
N THR A 198 -8.42 -3.21 -15.92
CA THR A 198 -8.75 -4.56 -16.39
C THR A 198 -10.19 -4.75 -16.84
N GLU A 199 -11.15 -4.05 -16.22
CA GLU A 199 -12.57 -4.16 -16.56
C GLU A 199 -12.99 -3.32 -17.78
N VAL A 200 -12.20 -2.29 -18.12
CA VAL A 200 -12.49 -1.38 -19.24
C VAL A 200 -11.66 -1.73 -20.48
N MET A 201 -10.50 -2.35 -20.30
CA MET A 201 -9.69 -2.86 -21.40
C MET A 201 -10.31 -4.12 -22.02
N ASN A 202 -9.99 -4.38 -23.28
CA ASN A 202 -10.35 -5.62 -23.95
C ASN A 202 -9.14 -6.58 -23.96
N PRO A 203 -9.10 -7.66 -23.16
CA PRO A 203 -7.96 -8.55 -23.12
C PRO A 203 -7.90 -9.52 -24.31
N ALA A 204 -9.03 -9.78 -24.97
CA ALA A 204 -9.15 -10.83 -25.99
C ALA A 204 -8.15 -10.71 -27.16
N PRO A 205 -7.83 -9.52 -27.70
CA PRO A 205 -6.85 -9.37 -28.78
C PRO A 205 -5.44 -9.84 -28.44
N GLY A 206 -5.11 -10.04 -27.15
CA GLY A 206 -3.83 -10.60 -26.72
C GLY A 206 -3.54 -11.98 -27.31
N ASP A 207 -4.58 -12.80 -27.50
CA ASP A 207 -4.47 -14.19 -27.98
C ASP A 207 -4.89 -14.35 -29.45
N TRP A 208 -5.21 -13.25 -30.14
CA TRP A 208 -5.71 -13.29 -31.52
C TRP A 208 -4.58 -13.39 -32.55
N ASN A 209 -4.85 -14.14 -33.61
CA ASN A 209 -4.01 -14.14 -34.80
C ASN A 209 -4.18 -12.83 -35.60
N GLU A 210 -3.26 -12.59 -36.55
CA GLU A 210 -3.21 -11.37 -37.34
C GLU A 210 -4.51 -11.08 -38.10
N ARG A 211 -5.15 -12.10 -38.71
CA ARG A 211 -6.41 -11.91 -39.44
C ARG A 211 -7.54 -11.43 -38.53
N ALA A 212 -7.67 -12.01 -37.34
CA ALA A 212 -8.67 -11.59 -36.37
C ALA A 212 -8.42 -10.15 -35.87
N ILE A 213 -7.14 -9.77 -35.70
CA ILE A 213 -6.75 -8.39 -35.39
C ILE A 213 -7.16 -7.43 -36.51
N GLU A 214 -6.87 -7.76 -37.77
CA GLU A 214 -7.25 -6.94 -38.92
C GLU A 214 -8.77 -6.75 -39.02
N ASP A 215 -9.53 -7.85 -38.97
CA ASP A 215 -10.99 -7.86 -39.10
C ASP A 215 -11.66 -7.07 -37.97
N ALA A 216 -11.13 -7.16 -36.75
CA ALA A 216 -11.63 -6.40 -35.60
C ALA A 216 -11.21 -4.94 -35.65
N PHE A 217 -9.95 -4.66 -36.00
CA PHE A 217 -9.42 -3.31 -36.10
C PHE A 217 -10.20 -2.50 -37.12
N ALA A 218 -10.56 -3.07 -38.28
CA ALA A 218 -11.36 -2.43 -39.32
C ALA A 218 -12.74 -1.93 -38.83
N LYS A 219 -13.25 -2.46 -37.71
CA LYS A 219 -14.53 -2.05 -37.09
C LYS A 219 -14.38 -0.90 -36.11
N LEU A 220 -13.15 -0.50 -35.75
CA LEU A 220 -12.92 0.67 -34.91
C LEU A 220 -13.27 1.97 -35.66
N PRO A 221 -13.61 3.05 -34.93
CA PRO A 221 -13.85 4.36 -35.53
C PRO A 221 -12.66 4.81 -36.40
N GLU A 222 -12.95 5.44 -37.55
CA GLU A 222 -11.92 5.90 -38.49
C GLU A 222 -10.87 6.78 -37.82
N THR A 223 -11.27 7.65 -36.91
CA THR A 223 -10.37 8.54 -36.15
C THR A 223 -9.36 7.76 -35.31
N VAL A 224 -9.79 6.65 -34.68
CA VAL A 224 -8.92 5.76 -33.92
C VAL A 224 -8.00 4.99 -34.85
N ARG A 225 -8.55 4.42 -35.93
CA ARG A 225 -7.76 3.65 -36.91
C ARG A 225 -6.66 4.49 -37.54
N ALA A 226 -7.02 5.66 -38.07
CA ALA A 226 -6.09 6.59 -38.70
C ALA A 226 -4.97 7.00 -37.74
N ARG A 227 -5.29 7.27 -36.47
CA ARG A 227 -4.29 7.63 -35.46
C ARG A 227 -3.36 6.47 -35.14
N VAL A 228 -3.89 5.29 -34.83
CA VAL A 228 -3.07 4.10 -34.50
C VAL A 228 -2.11 3.78 -35.64
N LEU A 229 -2.60 3.81 -36.88
CA LEU A 229 -1.79 3.59 -38.08
C LEU A 229 -0.75 4.69 -38.28
N SER A 230 -1.16 5.96 -38.19
CA SER A 230 -0.29 7.10 -38.46
C SER A 230 0.78 7.28 -37.40
N ASP A 231 0.50 6.99 -36.13
CA ASP A 231 1.38 7.30 -35.01
C ASP A 231 2.27 6.14 -34.57
N TYR A 232 1.83 4.88 -34.76
CA TYR A 232 2.50 3.71 -34.17
C TYR A 232 2.86 2.60 -35.16
N ALA A 233 2.03 2.34 -36.17
CA ALA A 233 2.17 1.16 -37.01
C ALA A 233 3.47 1.16 -37.84
N GLY A 234 4.32 0.16 -37.61
CA GLY A 234 5.60 0.00 -38.32
C GLY A 234 6.66 1.03 -37.92
N LYS A 235 6.45 1.77 -36.82
CA LYS A 235 7.38 2.81 -36.38
C LYS A 235 8.37 2.31 -35.35
N THR A 236 9.50 3.00 -35.28
CA THR A 236 10.53 2.83 -34.26
C THR A 236 10.60 4.08 -33.38
N PHE A 237 10.60 3.87 -32.08
CA PHE A 237 10.63 4.90 -31.05
C PHE A 237 11.98 4.90 -30.36
N ASN A 238 12.59 6.08 -30.23
CA ASN A 238 13.83 6.25 -29.51
C ASN A 238 13.55 6.41 -28.02
N LEU A 239 14.18 5.58 -27.19
CA LEU A 239 14.06 5.58 -25.72
C LEU A 239 15.32 6.15 -25.04
N GLY A 240 16.17 6.85 -25.79
CA GLY A 240 17.47 7.33 -25.34
C GLY A 240 18.56 6.33 -25.66
N GLY A 241 18.81 5.38 -24.76
CA GLY A 241 19.85 4.35 -24.91
C GLY A 241 19.44 3.14 -25.76
N ASP A 242 18.17 3.05 -26.13
CA ASP A 242 17.59 1.91 -26.86
C ASP A 242 16.52 2.40 -27.85
N SER A 243 16.03 1.50 -28.70
CA SER A 243 14.93 1.77 -29.62
C SER A 243 13.92 0.63 -29.62
N LEU A 244 12.63 0.98 -29.69
CA LEU A 244 11.55 0.02 -29.70
C LEU A 244 10.72 0.15 -30.97
N ALA A 245 10.62 -0.93 -31.74
CA ALA A 245 9.74 -0.98 -32.90
C ALA A 245 8.35 -1.51 -32.50
N ILE A 246 7.30 -0.88 -33.03
CA ILE A 246 5.93 -1.38 -32.94
C ILE A 246 5.50 -1.81 -34.33
N SER A 247 5.26 -3.11 -34.53
CA SER A 247 4.78 -3.62 -35.81
C SER A 247 3.37 -3.11 -36.12
N VAL A 248 2.95 -3.21 -37.38
CA VAL A 248 1.58 -2.83 -37.79
C VAL A 248 0.54 -3.63 -36.99
N VAL A 249 0.76 -4.93 -36.83
CA VAL A 249 -0.15 -5.83 -36.11
C VAL A 249 -0.19 -5.48 -34.63
N GLU A 250 0.97 -5.23 -33.99
CA GLU A 250 1.02 -4.86 -32.57
C GLU A 250 0.35 -3.51 -32.30
N ALA A 251 0.53 -2.52 -33.18
CA ALA A 251 -0.15 -1.23 -33.05
C ALA A 251 -1.68 -1.40 -33.08
N LYS A 252 -2.19 -2.18 -34.04
CA LYS A 252 -3.62 -2.50 -34.15
C LYS A 252 -4.12 -3.26 -32.92
N ARG A 253 -3.36 -4.23 -32.44
CA ARG A 253 -3.65 -4.97 -31.20
C ARG A 253 -3.76 -4.03 -30.01
N CYS A 254 -2.80 -3.11 -29.82
CA CYS A 254 -2.86 -2.12 -28.75
C CYS A 254 -4.10 -1.22 -28.86
N GLY A 255 -4.43 -0.76 -30.06
CA GLY A 255 -5.65 0.03 -30.31
C GLY A 255 -6.94 -0.73 -29.95
N LEU A 256 -6.99 -2.04 -30.19
CA LEU A 256 -8.13 -2.87 -29.81
C LEU A 256 -8.20 -3.12 -28.29
N MET A 257 -7.05 -3.31 -27.65
CA MET A 257 -6.98 -3.67 -26.23
C MET A 257 -7.21 -2.47 -25.30
N TYR A 258 -6.53 -1.36 -25.58
CA TYR A 258 -6.34 -0.31 -24.58
C TYR A 258 -7.15 0.96 -24.84
N TRP A 259 -7.61 1.22 -26.07
CA TRP A 259 -8.15 2.53 -26.44
C TRP A 259 -9.21 3.08 -25.49
N LYS A 260 -10.23 2.27 -25.17
CA LYS A 260 -11.31 2.64 -24.23
C LYS A 260 -10.79 2.87 -22.82
N ALA A 261 -9.85 2.06 -22.36
CA ALA A 261 -9.24 2.18 -21.03
C ALA A 261 -8.44 3.49 -20.89
N LEU A 262 -7.80 3.94 -21.97
CA LEU A 262 -7.05 5.21 -22.00
C LEU A 262 -7.97 6.44 -22.06
N ASP A 263 -9.13 6.31 -22.70
CA ASP A 263 -10.18 7.34 -22.65
C ASP A 263 -10.72 7.44 -21.21
N PHE A 264 -11.02 6.31 -20.56
CA PHE A 264 -11.45 6.29 -19.15
C PHE A 264 -10.40 6.86 -18.19
N SER A 265 -9.11 6.61 -18.43
CA SER A 265 -8.02 7.22 -17.65
C SER A 265 -8.05 8.76 -17.70
N SER A 266 -8.51 9.34 -18.82
CA SER A 266 -8.67 10.80 -18.94
C SER A 266 -9.86 11.33 -18.15
N GLU A 267 -10.96 10.57 -18.11
CA GLU A 267 -12.11 10.91 -17.27
C GLU A 267 -11.72 10.91 -15.79
N VAL A 268 -10.95 9.91 -15.35
CA VAL A 268 -10.42 9.82 -13.99
C VAL A 268 -9.47 10.98 -13.67
N ASP A 269 -8.50 11.29 -14.55
CA ASP A 269 -7.59 12.44 -14.34
C ASP A 269 -8.36 13.75 -14.16
N ASN A 270 -9.38 13.99 -15.01
CA ASN A 270 -10.21 15.17 -14.92
C ASN A 270 -11.01 15.22 -13.61
N LEU A 271 -11.57 14.10 -13.16
CA LEU A 271 -12.23 14.00 -11.86
C LEU A 271 -11.26 14.37 -10.73
N LEU A 272 -10.08 13.72 -10.67
CA LEU A 272 -9.10 13.96 -9.61
C LEU A 272 -8.62 15.41 -9.61
N ARG A 273 -8.34 15.98 -10.78
CA ARG A 273 -7.94 17.38 -10.91
C ARG A 273 -9.04 18.34 -10.46
N SER A 274 -10.30 18.06 -10.78
CA SER A 274 -11.43 18.90 -10.34
C SER A 274 -11.64 18.88 -8.82
N ARG A 275 -11.33 17.75 -8.16
CA ARG A 275 -11.54 17.53 -6.73
C ARG A 275 -10.35 17.94 -5.87
N ARG A 276 -9.12 17.81 -6.40
CA ARG A 276 -7.87 17.94 -5.63
C ARG A 276 -6.87 18.93 -6.23
N GLY A 277 -7.20 19.58 -7.33
CA GLY A 277 -6.24 20.38 -8.09
C GLY A 277 -5.08 19.49 -8.53
N ASP A 278 -3.85 19.90 -8.22
CA ASP A 278 -2.66 19.11 -8.54
C ASP A 278 -2.22 18.17 -7.39
N ALA A 279 -2.91 18.15 -6.25
CA ALA A 279 -2.52 17.39 -5.06
C ALA A 279 -3.05 15.94 -5.06
N TYR A 280 -2.72 15.19 -6.11
CA TYR A 280 -3.05 13.77 -6.26
C TYR A 280 -1.93 12.96 -6.90
N ASP A 281 -2.00 11.64 -6.70
CA ASP A 281 -1.19 10.63 -7.37
C ASP A 281 -2.12 9.71 -8.16
N LEU A 282 -2.08 9.76 -9.49
CA LEU A 282 -2.77 8.79 -10.33
C LEU A 282 -1.78 7.70 -10.76
N GLU A 283 -2.05 6.48 -10.29
CA GLU A 283 -1.39 5.27 -10.74
C GLU A 283 -2.24 4.55 -11.78
N ILE A 284 -1.64 4.17 -12.91
CA ILE A 284 -2.29 3.33 -13.92
C ILE A 284 -1.85 1.88 -13.74
N SER A 285 -2.79 0.97 -13.47
CA SER A 285 -2.52 -0.45 -13.26
C SER A 285 -3.04 -1.33 -14.39
N ILE A 286 -2.17 -2.22 -14.87
CA ILE A 286 -2.46 -3.28 -15.87
C ILE A 286 -1.77 -4.59 -15.45
N ASP A 287 -1.47 -4.76 -14.17
CA ASP A 287 -0.73 -5.90 -13.62
C ASP A 287 -1.60 -7.17 -13.49
N GLU A 288 -2.92 -7.02 -13.33
CA GLU A 288 -3.88 -8.13 -13.20
C GLU A 288 -4.25 -8.80 -14.55
N THR A 289 -3.56 -8.50 -15.66
CA THR A 289 -3.74 -9.22 -16.93
C THR A 289 -3.19 -10.64 -16.87
N THR A 290 -3.60 -11.53 -17.78
CA THR A 290 -3.06 -12.90 -17.84
C THR A 290 -1.66 -12.93 -18.45
N THR A 291 -1.45 -12.17 -19.52
CA THR A 291 -0.18 -12.09 -20.25
C THR A 291 0.68 -10.93 -19.75
N PRO A 292 2.01 -11.12 -19.63
CA PRO A 292 2.93 -10.03 -19.31
C PRO A 292 2.78 -8.85 -20.26
N THR A 293 2.92 -7.65 -19.71
CA THR A 293 2.93 -6.41 -20.50
C THR A 293 4.23 -6.33 -21.29
N ILE A 294 4.19 -6.66 -22.58
CA ILE A 294 5.36 -6.49 -23.43
C ILE A 294 5.72 -5.00 -23.59
N PRO A 295 6.99 -4.65 -23.84
CA PRO A 295 7.41 -3.25 -23.92
C PRO A 295 6.64 -2.39 -24.92
N SER A 296 6.22 -2.94 -26.07
CA SER A 296 5.43 -2.20 -27.07
C SER A 296 4.07 -1.75 -26.55
N HIS A 297 3.42 -2.58 -25.72
CA HIS A 297 2.15 -2.24 -25.08
C HIS A 297 2.36 -1.13 -24.04
N HIS A 298 3.40 -1.24 -23.21
CA HIS A 298 3.74 -0.19 -22.24
C HIS A 298 4.02 1.14 -22.97
N LEU A 299 4.81 1.13 -24.06
CA LEU A 299 5.08 2.35 -24.83
C LEU A 299 3.79 2.95 -25.40
N PHE A 300 2.93 2.14 -26.03
CA PHE A 300 1.67 2.60 -26.59
C PHE A 300 0.81 3.28 -25.53
N ILE A 301 0.63 2.64 -24.37
CA ILE A 301 -0.14 3.17 -23.23
C ILE A 301 0.44 4.50 -22.76
N ALA A 302 1.75 4.55 -22.48
CA ALA A 302 2.41 5.75 -21.98
C ALA A 302 2.34 6.92 -22.96
N ALA A 303 2.56 6.66 -24.25
CA ALA A 303 2.48 7.66 -25.31
C ALA A 303 1.07 8.23 -25.46
N GLU A 304 0.05 7.37 -25.42
CA GLU A 304 -1.34 7.77 -25.56
C GLU A 304 -1.89 8.50 -24.32
N LEU A 305 -1.44 8.15 -23.10
CA LEU A 305 -1.75 8.89 -21.88
C LEU A 305 -1.12 10.29 -21.92
N LYS A 306 0.16 10.38 -22.29
CA LYS A 306 0.86 11.66 -22.45
C LYS A 306 0.18 12.55 -23.49
N ARG A 307 -0.24 11.98 -24.63
CA ARG A 307 -0.95 12.71 -25.68
C ARG A 307 -2.33 13.22 -25.22
N ARG A 308 -3.03 12.46 -24.38
CA ARG A 308 -4.30 12.87 -23.76
C ARG A 308 -4.12 13.92 -22.65
N GLY A 309 -2.88 14.21 -22.24
CA GLY A 309 -2.59 15.14 -21.16
C GLY A 309 -2.86 14.55 -19.76
N VAL A 310 -3.00 13.23 -19.65
CA VAL A 310 -3.22 12.55 -18.36
C VAL A 310 -1.97 12.68 -17.51
N THR A 311 -2.14 13.07 -16.24
CA THR A 311 -1.03 13.13 -15.28
C THR A 311 -0.82 11.74 -14.69
N VAL A 312 0.23 11.05 -15.15
CA VAL A 312 0.61 9.73 -14.64
C VAL A 312 1.72 9.89 -13.62
N ASN A 313 1.49 9.47 -12.38
CA ASN A 313 2.50 9.51 -11.31
C ASN A 313 3.24 8.18 -11.18
N SER A 314 2.53 7.08 -11.44
CA SER A 314 3.11 5.75 -11.57
C SER A 314 2.35 4.88 -12.56
N LEU A 315 3.01 3.86 -13.08
CA LEU A 315 2.39 2.84 -13.92
C LEU A 315 2.87 1.47 -13.43
N ALA A 316 1.93 0.53 -13.28
CA ALA A 316 2.17 -0.84 -12.85
C ALA A 316 1.95 -1.83 -14.02
N PRO A 317 3.02 -2.22 -14.75
CA PRO A 317 2.96 -3.29 -15.73
C PRO A 317 2.84 -4.66 -15.07
N ARG A 318 2.33 -5.65 -15.81
CA ARG A 318 2.58 -7.05 -15.47
C ARG A 318 3.95 -7.48 -16.00
N PHE A 319 4.90 -7.69 -15.10
CA PHE A 319 6.22 -8.20 -15.49
C PHE A 319 6.18 -9.68 -15.88
N ILE A 320 7.21 -10.12 -16.59
CA ILE A 320 7.45 -11.55 -16.82
C ILE A 320 7.77 -12.30 -15.53
N GLY A 321 7.73 -13.63 -15.60
CA GLY A 321 7.77 -14.49 -14.43
C GLY A 321 6.51 -14.32 -13.60
N GLU A 322 6.59 -14.63 -12.31
CA GLU A 322 5.43 -14.57 -11.43
C GLU A 322 5.71 -13.82 -10.14
N PHE A 323 4.82 -12.86 -9.85
CA PHE A 323 4.81 -12.06 -8.63
C PHE A 323 3.72 -12.56 -7.69
N GLN A 324 3.77 -13.84 -7.30
CA GLN A 324 2.76 -14.43 -6.42
C GLN A 324 2.82 -13.81 -5.01
N LYS A 325 1.68 -13.83 -4.31
CA LYS A 325 1.55 -13.25 -2.97
C LYS A 325 2.36 -14.04 -1.93
N GLY A 326 3.04 -13.33 -1.03
CA GLY A 326 3.73 -13.91 0.14
C GLY A 326 5.04 -14.66 -0.12
N ILE A 327 5.57 -14.65 -1.34
CA ILE A 327 6.80 -15.37 -1.71
C ILE A 327 7.70 -14.53 -2.61
N ASP A 328 8.94 -14.98 -2.81
CA ASP A 328 9.89 -14.36 -3.74
C ASP A 328 9.47 -14.57 -5.21
N TYR A 329 10.12 -13.85 -6.12
CA TYR A 329 9.90 -13.93 -7.56
C TYR A 329 10.17 -15.36 -8.08
N ILE A 330 9.29 -15.82 -8.98
CA ILE A 330 9.46 -17.09 -9.71
C ILE A 330 9.78 -16.76 -11.17
N GLY A 331 10.98 -17.11 -11.62
CA GLY A 331 11.41 -16.96 -13.00
C GLY A 331 12.92 -16.73 -13.14
N ASP A 332 13.37 -16.44 -14.36
CA ASP A 332 14.74 -16.03 -14.63
C ASP A 332 14.92 -14.53 -14.30
N VAL A 333 15.74 -14.23 -13.29
CA VAL A 333 16.04 -12.86 -12.86
C VAL A 333 16.79 -12.08 -13.95
N ALA A 334 17.64 -12.73 -14.74
CA ALA A 334 18.38 -12.07 -15.81
C ALA A 334 17.44 -11.70 -16.98
N GLU A 335 16.48 -12.55 -17.30
CA GLU A 335 15.43 -12.22 -18.28
C GLU A 335 14.50 -11.11 -17.75
N PHE A 336 14.17 -11.14 -16.45
CA PHE A 336 13.43 -10.05 -15.81
C PHE A 336 14.18 -8.72 -15.95
N GLU A 337 15.47 -8.70 -15.60
CA GLU A 337 16.31 -7.50 -15.69
C GLU A 337 16.37 -6.95 -17.12
N ARG A 338 16.54 -7.81 -18.14
CA ARG A 338 16.54 -7.39 -19.55
C ARG A 338 15.26 -6.65 -19.94
N GLN A 339 14.09 -7.21 -19.65
CA GLN A 339 12.82 -6.57 -20.00
C GLN A 339 12.50 -5.36 -19.12
N PHE A 340 12.86 -5.43 -17.84
CA PHE A 340 12.62 -4.35 -16.88
C PHE A 340 13.36 -3.06 -17.24
N ILE A 341 14.58 -3.17 -17.78
CA ILE A 341 15.34 -2.01 -18.29
C ILE A 341 14.51 -1.25 -19.34
N VAL A 342 13.92 -1.96 -20.30
CA VAL A 342 13.13 -1.32 -21.37
C VAL A 342 11.90 -0.59 -20.78
N HIS A 343 11.23 -1.18 -19.78
CA HIS A 343 10.14 -0.49 -19.08
C HIS A 343 10.61 0.78 -18.35
N CYS A 344 11.80 0.76 -17.74
CA CYS A 344 12.38 1.93 -17.09
C CYS A 344 12.69 3.04 -18.11
N GLU A 345 13.23 2.70 -19.27
CA GLU A 345 13.51 3.68 -20.33
C GLU A 345 12.23 4.26 -20.94
N ILE A 346 11.17 3.46 -21.10
CA ILE A 346 9.84 3.97 -21.48
C ILE A 346 9.33 4.97 -20.45
N ALA A 347 9.38 4.64 -19.17
CA ALA A 347 8.92 5.54 -18.11
C ALA A 347 9.68 6.87 -18.10
N LYS A 348 11.00 6.83 -18.28
CA LYS A 348 11.84 8.04 -18.40
C LYS A 348 11.44 8.88 -19.62
N ALA A 349 11.26 8.27 -20.79
CA ALA A 349 10.97 8.98 -22.04
C ALA A 349 9.55 9.59 -22.11
N TYR A 350 8.56 8.93 -21.50
CA TYR A 350 7.14 9.27 -21.67
C TYR A 350 6.48 9.99 -20.49
N GLY A 351 7.25 10.45 -19.50
CA GLY A 351 6.71 11.29 -18.44
C GLY A 351 7.55 11.35 -17.16
N GLY A 352 8.57 10.50 -17.05
CA GLY A 352 9.36 10.40 -15.83
C GLY A 352 8.55 9.91 -14.63
N TYR A 353 7.51 9.10 -14.86
CA TYR A 353 6.70 8.50 -13.80
C TYR A 353 7.45 7.37 -13.09
N LYS A 354 6.98 7.00 -11.90
CA LYS A 354 7.53 5.84 -11.16
C LYS A 354 7.07 4.55 -11.82
N ILE A 355 7.96 3.57 -11.94
CA ILE A 355 7.52 2.19 -12.14
C ILE A 355 6.92 1.70 -10.83
N SER A 356 5.72 1.13 -10.87
CA SER A 356 5.05 0.58 -9.71
C SER A 356 5.13 -0.94 -9.70
N ILE A 357 5.56 -1.50 -8.57
CA ILE A 357 5.74 -2.94 -8.35
C ILE A 357 4.58 -3.44 -7.48
N HIS A 358 3.56 -3.96 -8.15
CA HIS A 358 2.45 -4.65 -7.49
C HIS A 358 2.86 -6.03 -7.00
N SER A 359 2.18 -6.52 -5.96
CA SER A 359 2.59 -7.74 -5.24
C SER A 359 4.08 -7.71 -4.83
N GLY A 360 4.56 -6.51 -4.52
CA GLY A 360 5.98 -6.23 -4.36
C GLY A 360 6.58 -6.88 -3.13
N SER A 361 5.80 -7.19 -2.09
CA SER A 361 6.34 -7.82 -0.87
C SER A 361 7.04 -9.14 -1.16
N ASP A 362 8.12 -9.38 -0.40
CA ASP A 362 8.94 -10.60 -0.40
C ASP A 362 9.72 -10.90 -1.68
N LYS A 363 9.68 -10.00 -2.69
CA LYS A 363 10.40 -10.15 -3.98
C LYS A 363 11.90 -9.82 -3.86
N PHE A 364 12.54 -10.34 -2.82
CA PHE A 364 13.91 -10.00 -2.42
C PHE A 364 14.94 -10.20 -3.54
N SER A 365 14.79 -11.25 -4.35
CA SER A 365 15.71 -11.55 -5.45
C SER A 365 15.76 -10.48 -6.54
N VAL A 366 14.65 -9.78 -6.80
CA VAL A 366 14.54 -8.76 -7.87
C VAL A 366 14.67 -7.32 -7.36
N TYR A 367 14.63 -7.09 -6.05
CA TYR A 367 14.76 -5.74 -5.47
C TYR A 367 16.06 -5.01 -5.86
N PRO A 368 17.24 -5.66 -5.87
CA PRO A 368 18.46 -4.99 -6.34
C PRO A 368 18.37 -4.53 -7.80
N VAL A 369 17.73 -5.32 -8.67
CA VAL A 369 17.50 -4.97 -10.08
C VAL A 369 16.55 -3.78 -10.17
N ILE A 370 15.43 -3.83 -9.44
CA ILE A 370 14.41 -2.78 -9.40
C ILE A 370 15.02 -1.45 -8.95
N GLY A 371 15.74 -1.46 -7.82
CA GLY A 371 16.34 -0.25 -7.25
C GLY A 371 17.35 0.40 -8.18
N ARG A 372 18.27 -0.39 -8.76
CA ARG A 372 19.31 0.09 -9.68
C ARG A 372 18.71 0.72 -10.94
N HIS A 373 17.83 0.02 -11.65
CA HIS A 373 17.39 0.45 -12.99
C HIS A 373 16.32 1.54 -12.97
N THR A 374 15.53 1.62 -11.91
CA THR A 374 14.65 2.78 -11.67
C THR A 374 15.43 3.99 -11.16
N GLY A 375 16.68 3.82 -10.74
CA GLY A 375 17.42 4.82 -9.97
C GLY A 375 16.65 5.23 -8.72
N LEU A 376 15.94 4.29 -8.09
CA LEU A 376 15.00 4.50 -6.97
C LEU A 376 13.76 5.35 -7.30
N ARG A 377 13.48 5.69 -8.56
CA ARG A 377 12.19 6.30 -8.96
C ARG A 377 11.12 5.23 -9.10
N VAL A 378 10.63 4.74 -7.97
CA VAL A 378 9.81 3.52 -7.88
C VAL A 378 8.73 3.65 -6.82
N HIS A 379 7.60 2.98 -7.06
CA HIS A 379 6.59 2.68 -6.05
C HIS A 379 6.57 1.17 -5.81
N VAL A 380 6.63 0.71 -4.56
CA VAL A 380 6.55 -0.73 -4.23
C VAL A 380 5.34 -0.97 -3.35
N LYS A 381 4.40 -1.82 -3.77
CA LYS A 381 3.19 -2.12 -2.99
C LYS A 381 3.35 -3.38 -2.15
N THR A 382 3.10 -3.23 -0.85
CA THR A 382 2.98 -4.34 0.10
C THR A 382 1.63 -4.24 0.81
N ALA A 383 1.09 -5.38 1.26
CA ALA A 383 -0.11 -5.39 2.10
C ALA A 383 -0.17 -6.66 2.95
N GLY A 384 -0.35 -7.81 2.32
CA GLY A 384 -0.54 -9.07 3.05
C GLY A 384 0.68 -9.55 3.84
N THR A 385 1.90 -9.07 3.53
CA THR A 385 3.06 -9.36 4.40
C THR A 385 2.94 -8.69 5.78
N SER A 386 2.29 -7.52 5.90
CA SER A 386 2.00 -6.91 7.20
C SER A 386 1.14 -7.85 8.07
N TRP A 387 0.16 -8.52 7.45
CA TRP A 387 -0.65 -9.56 8.09
C TRP A 387 0.19 -10.79 8.49
N LEU A 388 1.12 -11.23 7.64
CA LEU A 388 2.01 -12.35 7.97
C LEU A 388 2.94 -12.03 9.15
N GLU A 389 3.39 -10.78 9.29
CA GLU A 389 4.23 -10.37 10.42
C GLU A 389 3.43 -10.25 11.73
N ALA A 390 2.12 -9.96 11.66
CA ALA A 390 1.22 -10.11 12.79
C ALA A 390 1.14 -11.58 13.24
N LEU A 391 0.94 -12.52 12.30
CA LEU A 391 0.99 -13.95 12.60
C LEU A 391 2.35 -14.41 13.12
N ARG A 392 3.44 -13.78 12.67
CA ARG A 392 4.80 -14.06 13.17
C ARG A 392 4.93 -13.70 14.63
N SER A 393 4.41 -12.54 15.03
CA SER A 393 4.40 -12.15 16.43
C SER A 393 3.56 -13.12 17.26
N THR A 394 2.41 -13.57 16.75
CA THR A 394 1.59 -14.59 17.42
C THR A 394 2.31 -15.92 17.53
N ALA A 395 2.98 -16.41 16.49
CA ALA A 395 3.76 -17.64 16.53
C ALA A 395 4.88 -17.61 17.59
N LYS A 396 5.47 -16.43 17.84
CA LYS A 396 6.53 -16.25 18.84
C LYS A 396 6.03 -16.16 20.28
N PHE A 397 4.84 -15.59 20.50
CA PHE A 397 4.40 -15.17 21.83
C PHE A 397 3.05 -15.75 22.28
N ASP A 398 2.30 -16.39 21.39
CA ASP A 398 1.08 -17.15 21.69
C ASP A 398 0.93 -18.33 20.71
N ALA A 399 1.73 -19.36 20.95
CA ALA A 399 1.78 -20.58 20.14
C ALA A 399 0.41 -21.26 20.01
N GLY A 400 -0.39 -21.27 21.09
CA GLY A 400 -1.73 -21.85 21.08
C GLY A 400 -2.67 -21.13 20.11
N LEU A 401 -2.65 -19.80 20.12
CA LEU A 401 -3.42 -19.01 19.16
C LEU A 401 -2.92 -19.21 17.72
N PHE A 402 -1.60 -19.20 17.49
CA PHE A 402 -1.05 -19.41 16.16
C PHE A 402 -1.46 -20.78 15.58
N ARG A 403 -1.41 -21.85 16.37
CA ARG A 403 -1.85 -23.19 15.95
C ARG A 403 -3.33 -23.21 15.54
N ALA A 404 -4.19 -22.57 16.32
CA ALA A 404 -5.62 -22.48 16.02
C ALA A 404 -5.87 -21.69 14.72
N MET A 405 -5.15 -20.58 14.51
CA MET A 405 -5.23 -19.81 13.26
C MET A 405 -4.70 -20.60 12.06
N PHE A 406 -3.61 -21.35 12.23
CA PHE A 406 -3.02 -22.18 11.19
C PHE A 406 -3.97 -23.30 10.74
N GLU A 407 -4.61 -23.99 11.69
CA GLU A 407 -5.62 -25.00 11.40
C GLU A 407 -6.83 -24.40 10.67
N LYS A 408 -7.33 -23.24 11.13
CA LYS A 408 -8.44 -22.54 10.47
C LYS A 408 -8.07 -22.04 9.07
N ALA A 409 -6.81 -21.71 8.81
CA ALA A 409 -6.35 -21.35 7.48
C ALA A 409 -6.56 -22.50 6.47
N TYR A 410 -6.27 -23.75 6.85
CA TYR A 410 -6.56 -24.92 5.99
C TYR A 410 -8.04 -25.07 5.70
N GLN A 411 -8.91 -24.85 6.69
CA GLN A 411 -10.35 -24.97 6.52
C GLN A 411 -10.90 -23.92 5.53
N TYR A 412 -10.34 -22.70 5.58
CA TYR A 412 -10.77 -21.59 4.73
C TYR A 412 -10.10 -21.56 3.34
N TYR A 413 -8.95 -22.21 3.19
CA TYR A 413 -8.14 -22.17 1.96
C TYR A 413 -8.92 -22.42 0.65
N PRO A 414 -9.84 -23.40 0.54
CA PRO A 414 -10.59 -23.63 -0.69
C PRO A 414 -11.44 -22.43 -1.14
N GLU A 415 -11.96 -21.66 -0.19
CA GLU A 415 -12.72 -20.43 -0.50
C GLU A 415 -11.78 -19.27 -0.84
N ALA A 416 -10.68 -19.14 -0.11
CA ALA A 416 -9.67 -18.12 -0.37
C ALA A 416 -9.05 -18.25 -1.76
N LEU A 417 -8.79 -19.48 -2.22
CA LEU A 417 -8.16 -19.76 -3.51
C LEU A 417 -8.99 -19.27 -4.71
N LYS A 418 -10.31 -19.10 -4.54
CA LYS A 418 -11.19 -18.53 -5.58
C LYS A 418 -10.90 -17.05 -5.86
N LEU A 419 -10.23 -16.37 -4.93
CA LEU A 419 -10.01 -14.93 -4.96
C LEU A 419 -8.56 -14.54 -5.26
N TYR A 420 -7.64 -15.51 -5.26
CA TYR A 420 -6.19 -15.29 -5.36
C TYR A 420 -5.54 -16.32 -6.27
N HIS A 421 -4.68 -15.85 -7.18
CA HIS A 421 -3.86 -16.72 -8.00
C HIS A 421 -2.55 -17.04 -7.27
N ILE A 422 -2.47 -18.24 -6.69
CA ILE A 422 -1.28 -18.80 -6.03
C ILE A 422 -1.17 -20.30 -6.34
N THR A 423 0.02 -20.86 -6.23
CA THR A 423 0.27 -22.29 -6.55
C THR A 423 1.07 -23.03 -5.45
N PRO A 424 0.69 -22.98 -4.17
CA PRO A 424 1.41 -23.70 -3.13
C PRO A 424 1.19 -25.21 -3.25
N ASP A 425 2.25 -26.00 -3.06
CA ASP A 425 2.14 -27.43 -2.82
C ASP A 425 1.91 -27.67 -1.32
N LEU A 426 0.64 -27.79 -0.93
CA LEU A 426 0.27 -27.97 0.49
C LEU A 426 0.84 -29.25 1.11
N SER A 427 1.24 -30.25 0.32
CA SER A 427 1.85 -31.50 0.82
C SER A 427 3.25 -31.28 1.40
N ARG A 428 3.89 -30.16 1.05
CA ARG A 428 5.22 -29.77 1.56
C ARG A 428 5.15 -29.04 2.90
N ILE A 429 3.96 -28.70 3.38
CA ILE A 429 3.77 -28.08 4.67
C ILE A 429 3.78 -29.18 5.73
N PRO A 430 4.75 -29.18 6.68
CA PRO A 430 4.78 -30.19 7.73
C PRO A 430 3.53 -30.10 8.60
N SER A 431 3.14 -31.23 9.21
CA SER A 431 2.08 -31.22 10.21
C SER A 431 2.50 -30.31 11.37
N ILE A 432 1.62 -29.38 11.75
CA ILE A 432 1.87 -28.50 12.89
C ILE A 432 1.78 -29.24 14.23
N ALA A 433 1.11 -30.39 14.27
CA ALA A 433 0.97 -31.21 15.47
C ALA A 433 2.34 -31.74 15.94
N GLY A 434 2.68 -31.48 17.21
CA GLY A 434 3.92 -31.97 17.82
C GLY A 434 5.18 -31.17 17.50
N ILE A 435 5.10 -30.12 16.66
CA ILE A 435 6.21 -29.18 16.46
C ILE A 435 6.45 -28.39 17.75
N PRO A 436 7.69 -28.17 18.22
CA PRO A 436 7.98 -27.28 19.35
C PRO A 436 7.48 -25.84 19.13
N ASP A 437 7.03 -25.17 20.20
CA ASP A 437 6.44 -23.83 20.10
C ASP A 437 7.43 -22.78 19.55
N ASP A 438 8.72 -22.90 19.89
CA ASP A 438 9.80 -22.03 19.42
C ASP A 438 10.17 -22.24 17.94
N GLU A 439 9.76 -23.36 17.34
CA GLU A 439 9.93 -23.64 15.91
C GLU A 439 8.75 -23.15 15.05
N LEU A 440 7.60 -22.78 15.65
CA LEU A 440 6.42 -22.31 14.93
C LEU A 440 6.67 -21.12 13.99
N PRO A 441 7.50 -20.11 14.34
CA PRO A 441 7.83 -19.03 13.42
C PRO A 441 8.45 -19.51 12.09
N GLY A 442 9.05 -20.70 12.05
CA GLY A 442 9.60 -21.31 10.84
C GLY A 442 8.55 -21.58 9.75
N TYR A 443 7.26 -21.69 10.09
CA TYR A 443 6.18 -21.76 9.10
C TYR A 443 6.02 -20.47 8.30
N LEU A 444 6.51 -19.34 8.81
CA LEU A 444 6.46 -18.05 8.11
C LEU A 444 7.73 -17.76 7.29
N GLU A 445 8.67 -18.72 7.25
CA GLU A 445 9.84 -18.72 6.36
C GLU A 445 9.64 -19.62 5.13
N ARG A 446 8.63 -20.48 5.16
CA ARG A 446 8.33 -21.45 4.09
C ARG A 446 7.35 -20.85 3.07
N PRO A 447 7.64 -20.91 1.77
CA PRO A 447 6.76 -20.36 0.74
C PRO A 447 5.31 -20.88 0.84
N GLU A 448 5.13 -22.19 0.96
CA GLU A 448 3.83 -22.84 0.87
C GLU A 448 2.91 -22.44 2.04
N SER A 449 3.42 -22.44 3.27
CA SER A 449 2.66 -22.02 4.45
C SER A 449 2.46 -20.50 4.50
N ARG A 450 3.42 -19.71 4.02
CA ARG A 450 3.20 -18.26 3.85
C ARG A 450 2.02 -18.00 2.91
N GLN A 451 1.94 -18.68 1.77
CA GLN A 451 0.84 -18.50 0.82
C GLN A 451 -0.51 -18.91 1.42
N LEU A 452 -0.59 -20.08 2.07
CA LEU A 452 -1.77 -20.55 2.80
C LEU A 452 -2.28 -19.48 3.78
N LEU A 453 -1.39 -18.96 4.63
CA LEU A 453 -1.73 -17.95 5.63
C LEU A 453 -2.06 -16.58 5.01
N HIS A 454 -1.37 -16.21 3.93
CA HIS A 454 -1.50 -14.89 3.30
C HIS A 454 -2.89 -14.67 2.72
N ILE A 455 -3.47 -15.69 2.06
CA ILE A 455 -4.78 -15.57 1.43
C ILE A 455 -5.93 -15.86 2.41
N SER A 456 -5.64 -16.49 3.54
CA SER A 456 -6.67 -16.91 4.51
C SER A 456 -7.10 -15.83 5.50
N TYR A 457 -6.52 -14.63 5.44
CA TYR A 457 -6.81 -13.52 6.36
C TYR A 457 -8.30 -13.17 6.45
N GLY A 458 -9.05 -13.22 5.34
CA GLY A 458 -10.48 -12.88 5.34
C GLY A 458 -11.26 -13.79 6.28
N GLY A 459 -11.16 -15.11 6.07
CA GLY A 459 -11.80 -16.11 6.93
C GLY A 459 -11.35 -15.99 8.39
N LEU A 460 -10.04 -15.86 8.63
CA LEU A 460 -9.48 -15.75 9.98
C LEU A 460 -9.93 -14.48 10.72
N LEU A 461 -10.06 -13.36 10.01
CA LEU A 461 -10.51 -12.09 10.59
C LEU A 461 -12.03 -12.00 10.74
N THR A 462 -12.79 -12.91 10.13
CA THR A 462 -14.25 -13.04 10.32
C THR A 462 -14.64 -14.15 11.29
N ASP A 463 -13.69 -14.97 11.75
CA ASP A 463 -13.95 -16.03 12.71
C ASP A 463 -14.28 -15.41 14.10
N PRO A 464 -15.46 -15.71 14.68
CA PRO A 464 -15.94 -15.06 15.89
C PRO A 464 -15.14 -15.43 17.15
N GLU A 465 -14.39 -16.53 17.13
CA GLU A 465 -13.55 -16.95 18.25
C GLU A 465 -12.12 -16.41 18.10
N LEU A 466 -11.54 -16.55 16.90
CA LEU A 466 -10.16 -16.15 16.65
C LEU A 466 -9.99 -14.63 16.60
N ARG A 467 -10.93 -13.90 15.98
CA ARG A 467 -10.77 -12.44 15.80
C ARG A 467 -10.59 -11.72 17.14
N PRO A 468 -11.46 -11.86 18.17
CA PRO A 468 -11.27 -11.14 19.43
C PRO A 468 -9.96 -11.52 20.14
N ARG A 469 -9.59 -12.81 20.13
CA ARG A 469 -8.35 -13.30 20.73
C ARG A 469 -7.12 -12.71 20.04
N PHE A 470 -7.13 -12.66 18.72
CA PHE A 470 -6.04 -12.11 17.92
C PHE A 470 -5.86 -10.60 18.12
N PHE A 471 -6.93 -9.81 18.09
CA PHE A 471 -6.83 -8.37 18.33
C PHE A 471 -6.44 -8.03 19.79
N SER A 472 -6.88 -8.85 20.76
CA SER A 472 -6.44 -8.74 22.15
C SER A 472 -4.95 -9.02 22.29
N PHE A 473 -4.47 -10.10 21.65
CA PHE A 473 -3.04 -10.43 21.58
C PHE A 473 -2.22 -9.26 20.99
N LEU A 474 -2.60 -8.73 19.82
CA LEU A 474 -1.87 -7.64 19.17
C LEU A 474 -1.83 -6.37 20.01
N SER A 475 -2.89 -6.09 20.77
CA SER A 475 -2.93 -4.94 21.68
C SER A 475 -2.02 -5.13 22.90
N ALA A 476 -1.99 -6.35 23.46
CA ALA A 476 -1.12 -6.68 24.59
C ALA A 476 0.37 -6.75 24.20
N GLN A 477 0.65 -7.27 23.01
CA GLN A 477 2.00 -7.53 22.47
C GLN A 477 2.38 -6.58 21.33
N GLU A 478 1.91 -5.32 21.40
CA GLU A 478 2.08 -4.35 20.31
C GLU A 478 3.55 -4.14 19.90
N GLU A 479 4.48 -4.07 20.86
CA GLU A 479 5.90 -3.83 20.58
C GLU A 479 6.54 -5.04 19.86
N ALA A 480 6.09 -6.26 20.16
CA ALA A 480 6.52 -7.46 19.44
C ALA A 480 6.00 -7.47 18.00
N HIS A 481 4.74 -7.07 17.80
CA HIS A 481 4.14 -6.92 16.47
C HIS A 481 4.87 -5.83 15.65
N TYR A 482 5.08 -4.65 16.24
CA TYR A 482 5.77 -3.53 15.59
C TYR A 482 7.22 -3.87 15.26
N GLY A 483 7.91 -4.62 16.13
CA GLY A 483 9.26 -5.13 15.88
C GLY A 483 9.34 -6.07 14.68
N CYS A 484 8.42 -7.03 14.55
CA CYS A 484 8.38 -7.94 13.40
C CYS A 484 8.17 -7.17 12.08
N LEU A 485 7.22 -6.24 12.06
CA LEU A 485 7.00 -5.35 10.92
C LEU A 485 8.25 -4.51 10.59
N GLN A 486 8.85 -3.91 11.62
CA GLN A 486 10.02 -3.04 11.44
C GLN A 486 11.19 -3.80 10.81
N ASP A 487 11.49 -5.01 11.30
CA ASP A 487 12.59 -5.82 10.76
C ASP A 487 12.31 -6.28 9.34
N HIS A 488 11.08 -6.75 9.08
CA HIS A 488 10.69 -7.27 7.78
C HIS A 488 10.66 -6.18 6.68
N PHE A 489 10.08 -5.02 6.97
CA PHE A 489 10.06 -3.89 6.04
C PHE A 489 11.44 -3.24 5.86
N ARG A 490 12.29 -3.24 6.88
CA ARG A 490 13.67 -2.77 6.73
C ARG A 490 14.43 -3.60 5.71
N LYS A 491 14.29 -4.93 5.74
CA LYS A 491 14.87 -5.81 4.73
C LYS A 491 14.42 -5.46 3.31
N HIS A 492 13.15 -5.08 3.14
CA HIS A 492 12.62 -4.62 1.85
C HIS A 492 13.33 -3.35 1.37
N ILE A 493 13.37 -2.33 2.24
CA ILE A 493 13.94 -1.02 1.95
C ILE A 493 15.45 -1.12 1.66
N GLU A 494 16.19 -1.91 2.44
CA GLU A 494 17.63 -2.12 2.29
C GLU A 494 17.98 -2.88 1.01
N LEU A 495 17.25 -3.95 0.68
CA LEU A 495 17.49 -4.70 -0.56
C LEU A 495 17.09 -3.93 -1.81
N LEU A 496 16.14 -3.00 -1.70
CA LEU A 496 15.82 -2.04 -2.77
C LEU A 496 16.98 -1.03 -2.97
N GLY A 497 17.88 -0.87 -1.99
CA GLY A 497 19.04 0.02 -2.08
C GLY A 497 18.74 1.47 -1.67
N VAL A 498 17.68 1.69 -0.88
CA VAL A 498 17.31 3.04 -0.42
C VAL A 498 18.31 3.54 0.63
N PRO A 499 18.87 4.75 0.49
CA PRO A 499 19.80 5.30 1.47
C PRO A 499 19.09 5.68 2.77
N ARG A 500 19.88 5.76 3.85
CA ARG A 500 19.40 6.31 5.12
C ARG A 500 19.42 7.85 5.04
N HIS A 501 18.57 8.52 5.83
CA HIS A 501 18.76 9.96 6.04
C HIS A 501 20.10 10.20 6.75
N ASP A 502 20.80 11.23 6.31
CA ASP A 502 22.03 11.73 6.95
C ASP A 502 21.79 12.23 8.37
#